data_AF-G0UNG3-F1
#
_entry.id   AF-G0UNG3-F1
#
_cell.length_a   1.000
_cell.length_b   1.000
_cell.length_c   1.000
_cell.angle_alpha   90.00
_cell.angle_beta   90.00
_cell.angle_gamma   90.00
#
_symmetry.space_group_name_H-M   'P 1'
#
loop_
_entity.id
_entity.type
_entity.pdbx_description
1 polymer ?
#
loop_
_entity_poly.entity_id
_entity_poly.type
_entity_poly.pdbx_seq_one_letter_code
_entity_poly.pdbx_strand_id
1 'polypeptide(L)'
;MQSSDDRYTFQFAQLKGKSYYAAFGKVTNDFLHIYRNKKHYEVILTAFLERLFSDPSKLCQDDCKILVKSLQDRHNAHLAEKRAQDQVRVHKGRKPVYELPGDDYDYDDDYYCGYGEDEPEEVLEERYARQLEEEKRIAAREEERRRNEEELRARARKVDNSGFEELLQKGVVLNMGNDKKKGGGKQQHHHNAVSAENLKNMERQVALLMKEKLRLQMVLQLNEEELQPKLTEIKEESEVLMSKLNASDNTTKGTTGGPAAQQKQITSRMAELTQKQTKLTMERNRLALQFKTQATPLREELLALLKQRDEVQVKIDIG
;
A
#
# COMPACT_ATOMS: atom_id res chain seq x y z
N MET A 1 -0.54 13.33 -36.01
CA MET A 1 0.66 13.49 -36.85
C MET A 1 1.31 12.12 -36.96
N GLN A 2 1.26 11.48 -38.14
CA GLN A 2 1.99 10.25 -38.40
C GLN A 2 3.46 10.64 -38.63
N SER A 3 4.34 10.33 -37.68
CA SER A 3 5.76 10.64 -37.77
C SER A 3 6.41 9.78 -38.86
N SER A 4 6.82 10.45 -39.93
CA SER A 4 7.62 9.91 -41.03
C SER A 4 9.04 9.50 -40.60
N ASP A 5 9.40 9.66 -39.33
CA ASP A 5 10.78 9.51 -38.84
C ASP A 5 11.24 8.05 -38.73
N ASP A 6 10.34 7.09 -38.49
CA ASP A 6 10.75 5.69 -38.24
C ASP A 6 11.19 4.94 -39.52
N ARG A 7 10.72 5.36 -40.71
CA ARG A 7 11.12 4.71 -41.98
C ARG A 7 12.59 4.93 -42.30
N TYR A 8 13.16 6.05 -41.87
CA TYR A 8 14.56 6.40 -42.18
C TYR A 8 15.55 5.60 -41.35
N THR A 9 15.21 5.23 -40.11
CA THR A 9 16.14 4.57 -39.18
C THR A 9 16.51 3.15 -39.59
N PHE A 10 15.57 2.38 -40.16
CA PHE A 10 15.82 1.00 -40.57
C PHE A 10 16.41 0.89 -41.98
N GLN A 11 16.08 1.82 -42.89
CA GLN A 11 16.50 1.76 -44.30
C GLN A 11 17.96 2.22 -44.51
N PHE A 12 18.47 3.12 -43.66
CA PHE A 12 19.82 3.69 -43.77
C PHE A 12 20.80 3.18 -42.71
N ALA A 13 20.41 2.21 -41.88
CA ALA A 13 21.25 1.67 -40.82
C ALA A 13 22.46 0.92 -41.41
N GLN A 14 23.67 1.47 -41.20
CA GLN A 14 24.92 0.75 -41.45
C GLN A 14 25.46 0.21 -40.13
N LEU A 15 25.29 -1.10 -39.91
CA LEU A 15 25.72 -1.77 -38.69
C LEU A 15 27.20 -2.17 -38.79
N LYS A 16 28.08 -1.37 -38.17
CA LYS A 16 29.53 -1.63 -38.14
C LYS A 16 30.03 -1.88 -36.72
N GLY A 17 30.01 -3.14 -36.29
CA GLY A 17 30.54 -3.58 -35.00
C GLY A 17 29.48 -3.70 -33.89
N LYS A 18 29.87 -4.34 -32.79
CA LYS A 18 28.95 -4.86 -31.74
C LYS A 18 28.06 -3.79 -31.10
N SER A 19 28.59 -2.57 -30.89
CA SER A 19 27.83 -1.47 -30.28
C SER A 19 26.67 -0.99 -31.15
N TYR A 20 26.85 -0.96 -32.48
CA TYR A 20 25.81 -0.58 -33.43
C TYR A 20 24.70 -1.64 -33.50
N TYR A 21 25.05 -2.93 -33.43
CA TYR A 21 24.07 -4.01 -33.32
C TYR A 21 23.23 -3.91 -32.03
N ALA A 22 23.87 -3.62 -30.89
CA ALA A 22 23.16 -3.43 -29.62
C ALA A 22 22.23 -2.20 -29.64
N ALA A 23 22.70 -1.08 -30.18
CA ALA A 23 21.90 0.13 -30.33
C ALA A 23 20.71 -0.10 -31.27
N PHE A 24 20.93 -0.79 -32.39
CA PHE A 24 19.88 -1.14 -33.35
C PHE A 24 18.85 -2.10 -32.76
N GLY A 25 19.29 -3.09 -31.97
CA GLY A 25 18.40 -3.97 -31.21
C GLY A 25 17.50 -3.19 -30.24
N LYS A 26 18.05 -2.18 -29.56
CA LYS A 26 17.27 -1.29 -28.68
C LYS A 26 16.22 -0.49 -29.45
N VAL A 27 16.60 0.16 -30.56
CA VAL A 27 15.68 0.91 -31.42
C VAL A 27 14.57 0.00 -31.98
N THR A 28 14.91 -1.22 -32.37
CA THR A 28 13.95 -2.22 -32.85
C THR A 28 12.97 -2.61 -31.75
N ASN A 29 13.45 -2.82 -30.53
CA ASN A 29 12.60 -3.14 -29.39
C ASN A 29 11.66 -1.97 -29.02
N ASP A 30 12.17 -0.74 -29.03
CA ASP A 30 11.38 0.45 -28.76
C ASP A 30 10.29 0.63 -29.84
N PHE A 31 10.63 0.40 -31.12
CA PHE A 31 9.67 0.42 -32.22
C PHE A 31 8.56 -0.63 -32.04
N LEU A 32 8.90 -1.87 -31.69
CA LEU A 32 7.90 -2.91 -31.45
C LEU A 32 6.99 -2.54 -30.26
N HIS A 33 7.54 -1.96 -29.19
CA HIS A 33 6.77 -1.55 -28.02
C HIS A 33 5.74 -0.44 -28.29
N ILE A 34 5.89 0.37 -29.34
CA ILE A 34 4.86 1.35 -29.76
C ILE A 34 3.54 0.64 -30.10
N TYR A 35 3.61 -0.61 -30.57
CA TYR A 35 2.44 -1.41 -30.93
C TYR A 35 1.85 -2.19 -29.76
N ARG A 36 2.46 -2.16 -28.56
CA ARG A 36 2.07 -3.01 -27.40
C ARG A 36 0.59 -2.93 -27.03
N ASN A 37 -0.02 -1.76 -27.16
CA ASN A 37 -1.42 -1.53 -26.79
C ASN A 37 -2.39 -1.69 -27.98
N LYS A 38 -1.90 -2.12 -29.15
CA LYS A 38 -2.75 -2.34 -30.33
C LYS A 38 -3.22 -3.79 -30.39
N LYS A 39 -4.44 -4.01 -30.87
CA LYS A 39 -5.07 -5.33 -31.02
C LYS A 39 -4.22 -6.35 -31.80
N HIS A 40 -3.38 -5.88 -32.72
CA HIS A 40 -2.55 -6.73 -33.58
C HIS A 40 -1.10 -6.86 -33.12
N TYR A 41 -0.76 -6.45 -31.90
CA TYR A 41 0.61 -6.51 -31.38
C TYR A 41 1.21 -7.92 -31.48
N GLU A 42 0.46 -8.93 -31.04
CA GLU A 42 0.87 -10.34 -31.10
C GLU A 42 1.13 -10.78 -32.54
N VAL A 43 0.24 -10.44 -33.47
CA VAL A 43 0.40 -10.77 -34.91
C VAL A 43 1.66 -10.13 -35.50
N ILE A 44 1.94 -8.87 -35.16
CA ILE A 44 3.14 -8.16 -35.61
C ILE A 44 4.40 -8.79 -35.02
N LEU A 45 4.39 -9.14 -33.74
CA LEU A 45 5.52 -9.77 -33.05
C LEU A 45 5.83 -11.15 -33.62
N THR A 46 4.80 -11.98 -33.82
CA THR A 46 4.93 -13.31 -34.42
C THR A 46 5.50 -13.23 -35.82
N ALA A 47 4.95 -12.37 -36.70
CA ALA A 47 5.47 -12.19 -38.05
C ALA A 47 6.92 -11.68 -38.07
N PHE A 48 7.29 -10.79 -37.13
CA PHE A 48 8.67 -10.32 -36.98
C PHE A 48 9.62 -11.45 -36.57
N LEU A 49 9.24 -12.27 -35.59
CA LEU A 49 10.03 -13.40 -35.12
C LEU A 49 10.17 -14.48 -36.21
N GLU A 50 9.07 -14.86 -36.87
CA GLU A 50 9.09 -15.81 -37.99
C GLU A 50 10.07 -15.38 -39.09
N ARG A 51 10.10 -14.09 -39.40
CA ARG A 51 11.01 -13.53 -40.41
C ARG A 51 12.46 -13.39 -39.92
N LEU A 52 12.69 -13.34 -38.61
CA LEU A 52 14.03 -13.40 -38.03
C LEU A 52 14.61 -14.82 -38.11
N PHE A 53 13.74 -15.83 -38.04
CA PHE A 53 14.10 -17.26 -38.09
C PHE A 53 13.90 -17.91 -39.47
N SER A 54 13.47 -17.17 -40.48
CA SER A 54 13.16 -17.71 -41.82
C SER A 54 14.39 -18.23 -42.58
N ASP A 55 15.59 -17.75 -42.24
CA ASP A 55 16.87 -18.22 -42.80
C ASP A 55 17.74 -18.89 -41.69
N PRO A 56 17.59 -20.20 -41.44
CA PRO A 56 18.31 -20.90 -40.38
C PRO A 56 19.83 -20.90 -40.56
N SER A 57 20.31 -20.76 -41.80
CA SER A 57 21.73 -20.75 -42.16
C SER A 57 22.49 -19.49 -41.72
N LYS A 58 21.77 -18.42 -41.37
CA LYS A 58 22.36 -17.15 -40.91
C LYS A 58 22.43 -17.05 -39.38
N LEU A 59 21.90 -18.04 -38.67
CA LEU A 59 21.84 -18.07 -37.21
C LEU A 59 22.96 -18.93 -36.65
N CYS A 60 23.76 -18.35 -35.76
CA CYS A 60 24.74 -19.12 -35.00
C CYS A 60 24.00 -19.98 -33.96
N GLN A 61 24.29 -21.28 -33.94
CA GLN A 61 23.66 -22.22 -33.02
C GLN A 61 23.85 -21.82 -31.54
N ASP A 62 25.00 -21.22 -31.21
CA ASP A 62 25.28 -20.76 -29.85
C ASP A 62 24.47 -19.52 -29.47
N ASP A 63 24.22 -18.60 -30.42
CA ASP A 63 23.33 -17.45 -30.20
C ASP A 63 21.89 -17.91 -29.99
N CYS A 64 21.43 -18.95 -30.70
CA CYS A 64 20.12 -19.56 -30.48
C CYS A 64 20.00 -20.17 -29.08
N LYS A 65 21.03 -20.87 -28.58
CA LYS A 65 21.04 -21.41 -27.21
C LYS A 65 20.94 -20.29 -26.16
N ILE A 66 21.69 -19.19 -26.36
CA ILE A 66 21.64 -18.02 -25.46
C ILE A 66 20.24 -17.40 -25.46
N LEU A 67 19.61 -17.29 -26.62
CA LEU A 67 18.25 -16.77 -26.74
C LEU A 67 17.23 -17.66 -26.03
N VAL A 68 17.26 -18.98 -26.27
CA VAL A 68 16.36 -19.94 -25.61
C VAL A 68 16.50 -19.86 -24.09
N LYS A 69 17.73 -19.86 -23.59
CA LYS A 69 18.00 -19.71 -22.15
C LYS A 69 17.42 -18.40 -21.59
N SER A 70 17.65 -17.30 -22.30
CA SER A 70 17.14 -15.98 -21.90
C SER A 70 15.61 -15.90 -21.90
N LEU A 71 14.95 -16.57 -22.85
CA LEU A 71 13.49 -16.68 -22.90
C LEU A 71 12.94 -17.54 -21.76
N GLN A 72 13.59 -18.66 -21.45
CA GLN A 72 13.24 -19.50 -20.30
C GLN A 72 13.40 -18.74 -18.99
N ASP A 73 14.51 -18.01 -18.79
CA ASP A 73 14.74 -17.19 -17.60
C ASP A 73 13.67 -16.10 -17.47
N ARG A 74 13.30 -15.43 -18.56
CA ARG A 74 12.24 -14.42 -18.57
C ARG A 74 10.85 -15.00 -18.29
N HIS A 75 10.55 -16.17 -18.84
CA HIS A 75 9.29 -16.88 -18.56
C HIS A 75 9.22 -17.29 -17.09
N ASN A 76 10.30 -17.83 -16.54
CA ASN A 76 10.41 -18.20 -15.13
C ASN A 76 10.28 -16.97 -14.22
N ALA A 77 10.89 -15.85 -14.57
CA ALA A 77 10.74 -14.59 -13.84
C ALA A 77 9.29 -14.09 -13.84
N HIS A 78 8.60 -14.15 -14.98
CA HIS A 78 7.19 -13.78 -15.08
C HIS A 78 6.29 -14.72 -14.28
N LEU A 79 6.55 -16.03 -14.28
CA LEU A 79 5.86 -16.98 -13.41
C LEU A 79 6.13 -16.71 -11.93
N ALA A 80 7.36 -16.38 -11.56
CA ALA A 80 7.72 -16.02 -10.19
C ALA A 80 7.03 -14.73 -9.74
N GLU A 81 6.93 -13.73 -10.60
CA GLU A 81 6.20 -12.49 -10.34
C GLU A 81 4.70 -12.76 -10.14
N LYS A 82 4.08 -13.57 -11.01
CA LYS A 82 2.68 -14.02 -10.83
C LYS A 82 2.49 -14.76 -9.50
N ARG A 83 3.38 -15.69 -9.14
CA ARG A 83 3.34 -16.40 -7.85
C ARG A 83 3.55 -15.47 -6.65
N ALA A 84 4.40 -14.45 -6.75
CA ALA A 84 4.58 -13.45 -5.70
C ALA A 84 3.32 -12.60 -5.52
N GLN A 85 2.66 -12.22 -6.62
CA GLN A 85 1.35 -11.56 -6.56
C GLN A 85 0.29 -12.46 -5.93
N ASP A 86 0.36 -13.78 -6.14
CA ASP A 86 -0.53 -14.75 -5.50
C ASP A 86 -0.30 -14.85 -3.99
N GLN A 87 0.94 -14.84 -3.50
CA GLN A 87 1.21 -14.79 -2.05
C GLN A 87 0.59 -13.54 -1.40
N VAL A 88 0.65 -12.40 -2.10
CA VAL A 88 0.00 -11.16 -1.66
C VAL A 88 -1.53 -11.27 -1.69
N ARG A 89 -2.11 -12.00 -2.65
CA ARG A 89 -3.57 -12.26 -2.71
C ARG A 89 -4.03 -13.18 -1.59
N VAL A 90 -3.31 -14.25 -1.31
CA VAL A 90 -3.59 -15.20 -0.21
C VAL A 90 -3.54 -14.47 1.14
N HIS A 91 -2.54 -13.62 1.37
CA HIS A 91 -2.49 -12.78 2.58
C HIS A 91 -3.64 -11.76 2.69
N LYS A 92 -4.31 -11.42 1.58
CA LYS A 92 -5.51 -10.58 1.54
C LYS A 92 -6.82 -11.38 1.56
N GLY A 93 -6.76 -12.70 1.83
CA GLY A 93 -7.93 -13.59 1.86
C GLY A 93 -8.55 -13.84 0.49
N ARG A 94 -7.83 -13.56 -0.60
CA ARG A 94 -8.27 -13.82 -1.98
C ARG A 94 -7.60 -15.10 -2.48
N LYS A 95 -8.33 -15.87 -3.29
CA LYS A 95 -7.79 -17.09 -3.91
C LYS A 95 -6.57 -16.76 -4.80
N PRO A 96 -5.56 -17.64 -4.84
CA PRO A 96 -4.48 -17.57 -5.82
C PRO A 96 -5.03 -17.52 -7.25
N VAL A 97 -4.32 -16.86 -8.17
CA VAL A 97 -4.75 -16.70 -9.58
C VAL A 97 -4.96 -18.06 -10.28
N TYR A 98 -4.20 -19.09 -9.92
CA TYR A 98 -4.34 -20.43 -10.48
C TYR A 98 -5.53 -21.23 -9.91
N GLU A 99 -6.18 -20.74 -8.85
CA GLU A 99 -7.40 -21.30 -8.24
C GLU A 99 -8.64 -20.45 -8.52
N LEU A 100 -8.47 -19.28 -9.16
CA LEU A 100 -9.57 -18.68 -9.86
C LEU A 100 -9.94 -19.66 -10.98
N PRO A 101 -11.23 -19.98 -11.20
CA PRO A 101 -11.59 -20.62 -12.45
C PRO A 101 -10.92 -19.78 -13.53
N GLY A 102 -10.08 -20.43 -14.34
CA GLY A 102 -9.59 -19.76 -15.52
C GLY A 102 -10.81 -19.16 -16.21
N ASP A 103 -10.64 -18.03 -16.88
CA ASP A 103 -11.33 -17.91 -18.15
C ASP A 103 -10.74 -19.00 -19.06
N ASP A 104 -10.95 -20.26 -18.68
CA ASP A 104 -11.01 -21.41 -19.54
C ASP A 104 -12.23 -21.09 -20.39
N TYR A 105 -11.98 -20.29 -21.42
CA TYR A 105 -12.58 -20.59 -22.70
C TYR A 105 -12.20 -22.06 -22.94
N ASP A 106 -13.08 -22.94 -22.47
CA ASP A 106 -13.21 -24.29 -22.98
C ASP A 106 -13.32 -24.13 -24.49
N TYR A 107 -12.18 -24.23 -25.16
CA TYR A 107 -12.11 -24.79 -26.49
C TYR A 107 -12.40 -26.28 -26.31
N ASP A 108 -13.64 -26.58 -25.91
CA ASP A 108 -14.27 -27.85 -26.22
C ASP A 108 -14.45 -27.81 -27.73
N ASP A 109 -13.43 -28.33 -28.40
CA ASP A 109 -13.37 -28.63 -29.83
C ASP A 109 -14.34 -29.77 -30.22
N ASP A 110 -15.48 -29.87 -29.51
CA ASP A 110 -16.55 -30.86 -29.70
C ASP A 110 -17.96 -30.25 -29.60
N TYR A 111 -18.12 -28.91 -29.63
CA TYR A 111 -19.44 -28.29 -29.85
C TYR A 111 -19.85 -28.42 -31.32
N TYR A 112 -20.21 -29.65 -31.69
CA TYR A 112 -21.09 -29.91 -32.82
C TYR A 112 -22.39 -29.14 -32.57
N CYS A 113 -22.52 -28.02 -33.25
CA CYS A 113 -23.71 -27.19 -33.30
C CYS A 113 -24.82 -27.94 -34.04
N GLY A 114 -25.51 -28.83 -33.32
CA GLY A 114 -26.80 -29.37 -33.71
C GLY A 114 -27.89 -28.45 -33.21
N TYR A 115 -28.22 -27.41 -33.97
CA TYR A 115 -29.54 -26.77 -33.86
C TYR A 115 -30.59 -27.83 -34.22
N GLY A 116 -31.19 -28.45 -33.22
CA GLY A 116 -32.44 -29.20 -33.34
C GLY A 116 -33.52 -28.37 -32.66
N GLU A 117 -34.36 -27.72 -33.46
CA GLU A 117 -35.60 -27.08 -33.02
C GLU A 117 -36.47 -28.14 -32.33
N ASP A 118 -36.65 -28.02 -31.02
CA ASP A 118 -37.71 -28.56 -30.14
C ASP A 118 -37.12 -28.89 -28.74
N GLU A 119 -36.60 -27.89 -28.03
CA GLU A 119 -36.45 -28.00 -26.57
C GLU A 119 -37.84 -27.77 -25.92
N PRO A 120 -38.32 -28.67 -25.05
CA PRO A 120 -39.64 -28.53 -24.43
C PRO A 120 -39.69 -27.24 -23.59
N GLU A 121 -40.79 -26.50 -23.72
CA GLU A 121 -41.02 -25.17 -23.14
C GLU A 121 -40.78 -25.14 -21.62
N GLU A 122 -41.03 -26.26 -20.93
CA GLU A 122 -40.74 -26.45 -19.50
C GLU A 122 -39.25 -26.34 -19.14
N VAL A 123 -38.34 -26.79 -20.01
CA VAL A 123 -36.89 -26.72 -19.78
C VAL A 123 -36.35 -25.30 -20.00
N LEU A 124 -36.96 -24.57 -20.93
CA LEU A 124 -36.68 -23.14 -21.14
C LEU A 124 -37.18 -22.30 -19.97
N GLU A 125 -38.40 -22.54 -19.49
CA GLU A 125 -38.96 -21.86 -18.32
C GLU A 125 -38.16 -22.17 -17.04
N GLU A 126 -37.73 -23.42 -16.84
CA GLU A 126 -36.91 -23.79 -15.68
C GLU A 126 -35.53 -23.13 -15.72
N ARG A 127 -34.90 -23.01 -16.90
CA ARG A 127 -33.66 -22.24 -17.07
C ARG A 127 -33.86 -20.76 -16.78
N TYR A 128 -34.93 -20.15 -17.29
CA TYR A 128 -35.26 -18.75 -17.02
C TYR A 128 -35.54 -18.52 -15.53
N ALA A 129 -36.26 -19.42 -14.86
CA ALA A 129 -36.55 -19.33 -13.45
C ALA A 129 -35.28 -19.39 -12.58
N ARG A 130 -34.35 -20.31 -12.90
CA ARG A 130 -33.05 -20.40 -12.22
C ARG A 130 -32.19 -19.15 -12.44
N GLN A 131 -32.17 -18.60 -13.65
CA GLN A 131 -31.46 -17.36 -13.94
C GLN A 131 -32.03 -16.19 -13.13
N LEU A 132 -33.35 -16.08 -13.03
CA LEU A 132 -34.01 -15.01 -12.28
C LEU A 132 -33.79 -15.13 -10.76
N GLU A 133 -33.72 -16.35 -10.22
CA GLU A 133 -33.42 -16.59 -8.80
C GLU A 133 -31.95 -16.29 -8.48
N GLU A 134 -31.03 -16.63 -9.40
CA GLU A 134 -29.62 -16.32 -9.25
C GLU A 134 -29.36 -14.81 -9.38
N GLU A 135 -30.05 -14.11 -10.28
CA GLU A 135 -30.04 -12.65 -10.38
C GLU A 135 -30.60 -11.99 -9.12
N LYS A 136 -31.70 -12.48 -8.54
CA LYS A 136 -32.23 -11.99 -7.26
C LYS A 136 -31.23 -12.17 -6.11
N ARG A 137 -30.52 -13.31 -6.08
CA ARG A 137 -29.49 -13.60 -5.08
C ARG A 137 -28.27 -12.68 -5.24
N ILE A 138 -27.89 -12.37 -6.49
CA ILE A 138 -26.80 -11.44 -6.79
C ILE A 138 -27.21 -10.01 -6.45
N ALA A 139 -28.42 -9.58 -6.82
CA ALA A 139 -28.96 -8.27 -6.51
C ALA A 139 -29.06 -8.01 -5.00
N ALA A 140 -29.46 -9.00 -4.20
CA ALA A 140 -29.50 -8.89 -2.75
C ALA A 140 -28.10 -8.68 -2.12
N ARG A 141 -27.08 -9.39 -2.62
CA ARG A 141 -25.69 -9.19 -2.18
C ARG A 141 -25.12 -7.85 -2.64
N GLU A 142 -25.50 -7.39 -3.82
CA GLU A 142 -25.05 -6.11 -4.36
C GLU A 142 -25.69 -4.93 -3.63
N GLU A 143 -26.95 -5.06 -3.21
CA GLU A 143 -27.63 -4.06 -2.38
C GLU A 143 -27.03 -3.97 -0.97
N GLU A 144 -26.64 -5.09 -0.36
CA GLU A 144 -25.90 -5.11 0.91
C GLU A 144 -24.51 -4.48 0.76
N ARG A 145 -23.79 -4.79 -0.33
CA ARG A 145 -22.50 -4.16 -0.66
C ARG A 145 -22.65 -2.66 -0.83
N ARG A 146 -23.70 -2.19 -1.50
CA ARG A 146 -23.99 -0.77 -1.70
C ARG A 146 -24.31 -0.07 -0.39
N ARG A 147 -25.12 -0.68 0.50
CA ARG A 147 -25.39 -0.12 1.84
C ARG A 147 -24.11 0.00 2.67
N ASN A 148 -23.25 -1.01 2.63
CA ASN A 148 -21.98 -1.00 3.35
C ASN A 148 -20.99 0.03 2.76
N GLU A 149 -20.97 0.18 1.43
CA GLU A 149 -20.18 1.22 0.76
C GLU A 149 -20.68 2.64 1.07
N GLU A 150 -22.00 2.84 1.12
CA GLU A 150 -22.61 4.10 1.52
C GLU A 150 -22.33 4.43 3.00
N GLU A 151 -22.35 3.43 3.89
CA GLU A 151 -22.00 3.59 5.30
C GLU A 151 -20.51 3.93 5.47
N LEU A 152 -19.62 3.26 4.72
CA LEU A 152 -18.20 3.60 4.66
C LEU A 152 -17.98 5.00 4.09
N ARG A 153 -18.73 5.41 3.08
CA ARG A 153 -18.64 6.74 2.47
C ARG A 153 -19.18 7.83 3.40
N ALA A 154 -20.25 7.55 4.14
CA ALA A 154 -20.78 8.45 5.17
C ALA A 154 -19.80 8.58 6.34
N ARG A 155 -19.15 7.49 6.74
CA ARG A 155 -18.11 7.49 7.77
C ARG A 155 -16.85 8.21 7.30
N ALA A 156 -16.44 8.03 6.04
CA ALA A 156 -15.33 8.78 5.45
C ALA A 156 -15.62 10.28 5.38
N ARG A 157 -16.83 10.69 4.99
CA ARG A 157 -17.25 12.11 5.04
C ARG A 157 -17.27 12.69 6.46
N LYS A 158 -17.66 11.91 7.47
CA LYS A 158 -17.59 12.32 8.88
C LYS A 158 -16.15 12.48 9.37
N VAL A 159 -15.25 11.58 8.98
CA VAL A 159 -13.82 11.62 9.35
C VAL A 159 -13.09 12.78 8.66
N ASP A 160 -13.42 13.08 7.39
CA ASP A 160 -12.88 14.24 6.69
C ASP A 160 -13.40 15.55 7.29
N ASN A 161 -14.68 15.66 7.64
CA ASN A 161 -15.19 16.87 8.30
C ASN A 161 -14.58 17.06 9.69
N SER A 162 -14.50 16.02 10.52
CA SER A 162 -13.88 16.14 11.84
C SER A 162 -12.38 16.41 11.76
N GLY A 163 -11.67 15.77 10.81
CA GLY A 163 -10.24 15.98 10.60
C GLY A 163 -9.93 17.36 10.01
N PHE A 164 -10.78 17.85 9.11
CA PHE A 164 -10.69 19.19 8.52
C PHE A 164 -11.04 20.29 9.53
N GLU A 165 -12.02 20.07 10.40
CA GLU A 165 -12.40 20.99 11.47
C GLU A 165 -11.33 21.03 12.58
N GLU A 166 -10.67 19.91 12.88
CA GLU A 166 -9.51 19.85 13.78
C GLU A 166 -8.26 20.52 13.14
N LEU A 167 -8.09 20.41 11.82
CA LEU A 167 -7.07 21.14 11.05
C LEU A 167 -7.35 22.64 10.96
N LEU A 168 -8.62 23.05 10.87
CA LEU A 168 -9.04 24.45 10.92
C LEU A 168 -8.86 25.04 12.32
N GLN A 169 -9.19 24.31 13.39
CA GLN A 169 -8.89 24.74 14.76
C GLN A 169 -7.39 24.87 15.00
N LYS A 170 -6.57 23.94 14.48
CA LYS A 170 -5.10 24.04 14.52
C LYS A 170 -4.54 25.12 13.58
N GLY A 171 -5.22 25.41 12.47
CA GLY A 171 -4.84 26.41 11.47
C GLY A 171 -5.20 27.86 11.83
N VAL A 172 -6.27 28.06 12.61
CA VAL A 172 -6.66 29.39 13.13
C VAL A 172 -5.66 29.92 14.16
N VAL A 173 -4.86 29.05 14.78
CA VAL A 173 -3.75 29.45 15.68
C VAL A 173 -2.48 29.84 14.90
N LEU A 174 -2.39 29.56 13.59
CA LEU A 174 -1.22 29.87 12.75
C LEU A 174 -1.29 31.21 12.01
N ASN A 175 -2.38 31.97 12.13
CA ASN A 175 -2.52 33.29 11.51
C ASN A 175 -2.61 34.41 12.56
N MET A 176 -1.51 34.65 13.26
CA MET A 176 -1.21 35.98 13.80
C MET A 176 0.06 36.51 13.13
N GLY A 177 -0.16 37.43 12.19
CA GLY A 177 0.75 38.52 11.83
C GLY A 177 2.11 38.15 11.23
N ASN A 178 2.21 38.24 9.90
CA ASN A 178 3.32 38.95 9.28
C ASN A 178 2.94 39.43 7.87
N ASP A 179 2.39 40.64 7.83
CA ASP A 179 2.41 41.49 6.65
C ASP A 179 3.85 41.72 6.18
N LYS A 180 4.29 41.04 5.12
CA LYS A 180 5.36 41.57 4.26
C LYS A 180 5.03 41.42 2.78
N LYS A 181 5.20 42.55 2.11
CA LYS A 181 4.83 42.92 0.74
C LYS A 181 5.46 42.05 -0.35
N LYS A 182 4.73 42.01 -1.47
CA LYS A 182 5.10 41.67 -2.86
C LYS A 182 6.60 41.66 -3.20
N GLY A 183 7.02 40.60 -3.88
CA GLY A 183 8.21 40.54 -4.74
C GLY A 183 8.25 39.21 -5.47
N GLY A 184 8.12 39.24 -6.80
CA GLY A 184 8.03 38.03 -7.63
C GLY A 184 9.38 37.35 -7.91
N GLY A 185 9.29 36.14 -8.48
CA GLY A 185 10.34 35.55 -9.31
C GLY A 185 11.14 34.42 -8.68
N LYS A 186 11.09 33.27 -9.38
CA LYS A 186 11.90 32.05 -9.28
C LYS A 186 11.60 31.10 -8.12
N GLN A 187 10.89 30.02 -8.49
CA GLN A 187 10.88 28.74 -7.78
C GLN A 187 12.31 28.28 -7.52
N GLN A 188 12.81 28.55 -6.32
CA GLN A 188 13.86 27.75 -5.73
C GLN A 188 13.21 26.49 -5.17
N HIS A 189 13.72 25.34 -5.57
CA HIS A 189 13.44 24.07 -4.93
C HIS A 189 13.71 24.20 -3.42
N HIS A 190 12.65 24.39 -2.64
CA HIS A 190 12.67 24.14 -1.21
C HIS A 190 12.85 22.63 -1.05
N HIS A 191 14.10 22.17 -0.98
CA HIS A 191 14.38 20.98 -0.19
C HIS A 191 13.85 21.28 1.21
N ASN A 192 12.84 20.51 1.64
CA ASN A 192 12.29 20.52 3.00
C ASN A 192 13.43 20.54 4.01
N ALA A 193 13.79 21.73 4.49
CA ALA A 193 14.73 21.88 5.59
C ALA A 193 14.00 21.36 6.82
N VAL A 194 14.33 20.13 7.22
CA VAL A 194 13.76 19.54 8.42
C VAL A 194 14.18 20.42 9.60
N SER A 195 13.20 21.04 10.27
CA SER A 195 13.44 21.94 11.39
C SER A 195 13.71 21.14 12.67
N ALA A 196 14.39 21.76 13.64
CA ALA A 196 14.58 21.17 14.97
C ALA A 196 13.26 20.90 15.70
N GLU A 197 12.20 21.65 15.36
CA GLU A 197 10.84 21.43 15.86
C GLU A 197 10.22 20.15 15.28
N ASN A 198 10.39 19.89 13.98
CA ASN A 198 9.95 18.64 13.35
C ASN A 198 10.64 17.43 13.95
N LEU A 199 11.92 17.55 14.30
CA LEU A 199 12.67 16.52 15.01
C LEU A 199 12.07 16.23 16.39
N LYS A 200 11.84 17.25 17.21
CA LYS A 200 11.21 17.08 18.53
C LYS A 200 9.81 16.47 18.44
N ASN A 201 9.01 16.88 17.46
CA ASN A 201 7.69 16.32 17.22
C ASN A 201 7.76 14.83 16.84
N MET A 202 8.71 14.45 15.98
CA MET A 202 8.91 13.05 15.60
C MET A 202 9.42 12.20 16.78
N GLU A 203 10.31 12.74 17.61
CA GLU A 203 10.77 12.09 18.84
C GLU A 203 9.60 11.82 19.81
N ARG A 204 8.72 12.81 19.98
CA ARG A 204 7.51 12.67 20.80
C ARG A 204 6.57 11.59 20.25
N GLN A 205 6.37 11.55 18.92
CA GLN A 205 5.55 10.51 18.28
C GLN A 205 6.13 9.11 18.46
N VAL A 206 7.45 8.95 18.30
CA VAL A 206 8.14 7.67 18.52
C VAL A 206 8.02 7.23 19.99
N ALA A 207 8.14 8.15 20.95
CA ALA A 207 7.97 7.86 22.37
C ALA A 207 6.55 7.39 22.70
N LEU A 208 5.52 8.07 22.16
CA LEU A 208 4.12 7.67 22.32
C LEU A 208 3.85 6.28 21.73
N LEU A 209 4.32 6.02 20.50
CA LEU A 209 4.17 4.71 19.86
C LEU A 209 4.87 3.59 20.64
N MET A 210 6.02 3.90 21.25
CA MET A 210 6.72 2.95 22.12
C MET A 210 5.90 2.62 23.37
N LYS A 211 5.33 3.64 24.05
CA LYS A 211 4.44 3.43 25.21
C LYS A 211 3.21 2.60 24.81
N GLU A 212 2.58 2.90 23.68
CA GLU A 212 1.43 2.12 23.17
C GLU A 212 1.78 0.66 22.88
N LYS A 213 2.95 0.40 22.25
CA LYS A 213 3.44 -0.95 22.02
C LYS A 213 3.65 -1.69 23.34
N LEU A 214 4.36 -1.08 24.28
CA LEU A 214 4.67 -1.69 25.59
C LEU A 214 3.39 -2.00 26.37
N ARG A 215 2.41 -1.10 26.34
CA ARG A 215 1.09 -1.30 26.95
C ARG A 215 0.39 -2.53 26.36
N LEU A 216 0.27 -2.61 25.04
CA LEU A 216 -0.35 -3.76 24.38
C LEU A 216 0.39 -5.07 24.68
N GLN A 217 1.72 -5.03 24.68
CA GLN A 217 2.54 -6.19 25.02
C GLN A 217 2.32 -6.65 26.46
N MET A 218 2.29 -5.73 27.43
CA MET A 218 2.05 -6.04 28.84
C MET A 218 0.67 -6.68 29.03
N VAL A 219 -0.37 -6.06 28.46
CA VAL A 219 -1.73 -6.61 28.60
C VAL A 219 -1.85 -7.98 27.95
N LEU A 220 -1.17 -8.25 26.83
CA LEU A 220 -1.17 -9.57 26.17
C LEU A 220 -0.39 -10.65 26.93
N GLN A 221 0.63 -10.27 27.71
CA GLN A 221 1.48 -11.21 28.45
C GLN A 221 0.87 -11.64 29.79
N LEU A 222 -0.05 -10.85 30.36
CA LEU A 222 -0.70 -11.18 31.61
C LEU A 222 -1.68 -12.35 31.44
N ASN A 223 -1.66 -13.26 32.42
CA ASN A 223 -2.65 -14.33 32.53
C ASN A 223 -3.95 -13.79 33.15
N GLU A 224 -5.04 -14.53 33.02
CA GLU A 224 -6.36 -14.08 33.45
C GLU A 224 -6.44 -13.82 34.98
N GLU A 225 -5.72 -14.63 35.76
CA GLU A 225 -5.59 -14.49 37.22
C GLU A 225 -4.79 -13.24 37.65
N GLU A 226 -3.92 -12.74 36.78
CA GLU A 226 -3.04 -11.59 37.05
C GLU A 226 -3.66 -10.26 36.60
N LEU A 227 -4.75 -10.30 35.81
CA LEU A 227 -5.39 -9.10 35.27
C LEU A 227 -5.99 -8.23 36.38
N GLN A 228 -6.75 -8.83 37.28
CA GLN A 228 -7.43 -8.11 38.36
C GLN A 228 -6.46 -7.43 39.35
N PRO A 229 -5.44 -8.11 39.91
CA PRO A 229 -4.47 -7.45 40.80
C PRO A 229 -3.65 -6.39 40.06
N LYS A 230 -3.35 -6.59 38.76
CA LYS A 230 -2.66 -5.55 38.00
C LYS A 230 -3.53 -4.33 37.75
N LEU A 231 -4.82 -4.52 37.54
CA LEU A 231 -5.78 -3.45 37.35
C LEU A 231 -5.91 -2.57 38.61
N THR A 232 -5.91 -3.17 39.81
CA THR A 232 -5.89 -2.41 41.07
C THR A 232 -4.59 -1.62 41.26
N GLU A 233 -3.44 -2.25 41.00
CA GLU A 233 -2.13 -1.59 41.09
C GLU A 233 -2.05 -0.37 40.14
N ILE A 234 -2.51 -0.52 38.89
CA ILE A 234 -2.50 0.57 37.91
C ILE A 234 -3.49 1.69 38.27
N LYS A 235 -4.62 1.38 38.91
CA LYS A 235 -5.54 2.40 39.42
C LYS A 235 -4.85 3.25 40.49
N GLU A 236 -4.18 2.61 41.45
CA GLU A 236 -3.41 3.30 42.50
C GLU A 236 -2.27 4.14 41.91
N GLU A 237 -1.49 3.59 40.97
CA GLU A 237 -0.44 4.35 40.26
C GLU A 237 -1.00 5.58 39.54
N SER A 238 -2.14 5.42 38.86
CA SER A 238 -2.78 6.52 38.13
C SER A 238 -3.29 7.62 39.06
N GLU A 239 -3.83 7.28 40.23
CA GLU A 239 -4.26 8.26 41.24
C GLU A 239 -3.07 9.03 41.82
N VAL A 240 -1.96 8.35 42.09
CA VAL A 240 -0.71 8.98 42.55
C VAL A 240 -0.16 9.94 41.49
N LEU A 241 -0.15 9.54 40.21
CA LEU A 241 0.32 10.38 39.12
C LEU A 241 -0.58 11.59 38.85
N MET A 242 -1.90 11.41 38.92
CA MET A 242 -2.86 12.51 38.83
C MET A 242 -2.69 13.51 39.98
N SER A 243 -2.43 13.02 41.19
CA SER A 243 -2.15 13.87 42.35
C SER A 243 -0.85 14.67 42.18
N LYS A 244 0.17 14.05 41.58
CA LYS A 244 1.44 14.73 41.23
C LYS A 244 1.25 15.78 40.14
N LEU A 245 0.45 15.50 39.11
CA LEU A 245 0.13 16.48 38.06
C LEU A 245 -0.57 17.71 38.67
N ASN A 246 -1.59 17.51 39.50
CA ASN A 246 -2.32 18.59 40.17
C ASN A 246 -1.44 19.40 41.14
N ALA A 247 -0.41 18.78 41.73
CA ALA A 247 0.58 19.47 42.56
C ALA A 247 1.65 20.22 41.73
N SER A 248 1.92 19.76 40.51
CA SER A 248 2.95 20.32 39.61
C SER A 248 2.48 21.55 38.83
N ASP A 249 1.16 21.75 38.68
CA ASP A 249 0.58 22.90 37.96
C ASP A 249 0.94 24.28 38.58
N ASN A 250 1.56 24.32 39.77
CA ASN A 250 1.99 25.57 40.42
C ASN A 250 3.47 25.95 40.23
N THR A 251 4.30 25.10 39.63
CA THR A 251 5.73 25.43 39.43
C THR A 251 6.30 24.61 38.30
N THR A 252 6.39 25.18 37.09
CA THR A 252 7.61 25.24 36.26
C THR A 252 7.33 25.85 34.88
N LYS A 253 7.79 27.09 34.67
CA LYS A 253 8.17 27.57 33.34
C LYS A 253 9.67 27.30 33.21
N GLY A 254 10.06 26.39 32.33
CA GLY A 254 11.46 25.94 32.22
C GLY A 254 11.93 25.68 30.79
N THR A 255 12.38 26.74 30.13
CA THR A 255 13.53 26.79 29.19
C THR A 255 13.67 25.67 28.15
N THR A 256 13.11 25.87 26.96
CA THR A 256 13.54 25.15 25.74
C THR A 256 14.65 25.91 25.01
N GLY A 257 15.86 25.86 25.55
CA GLY A 257 17.08 26.38 24.92
C GLY A 257 18.07 25.24 24.64
N GLY A 258 17.77 24.37 23.67
CA GLY A 258 18.69 23.33 23.24
C GLY A 258 19.66 23.86 22.18
N PRO A 259 20.95 23.45 22.17
CA PRO A 259 21.94 23.91 21.20
C PRO A 259 21.53 23.53 19.78
N ALA A 260 21.74 24.43 18.83
CA ALA A 260 21.44 24.22 17.42
C ALA A 260 22.28 23.04 16.86
N ALA A 261 21.66 21.87 16.75
CA ALA A 261 22.27 20.72 16.07
C ALA A 261 22.50 21.07 14.60
N GLN A 262 23.66 20.69 14.06
CA GLN A 262 23.99 20.96 12.65
C GLN A 262 22.98 20.26 11.72
N GLN A 263 22.53 20.93 10.66
CA GLN A 263 21.46 20.46 9.75
C GLN A 263 21.64 19.02 9.23
N LYS A 264 22.88 18.57 9.04
CA LYS A 264 23.22 17.19 8.64
C LYS A 264 22.88 16.16 9.74
N GLN A 265 23.10 16.49 11.01
CA GLN A 265 22.74 15.64 12.14
C GLN A 265 21.22 15.54 12.32
N ILE A 266 20.50 16.65 12.13
CA ILE A 266 19.02 16.67 12.17
C ILE A 266 18.45 15.73 11.11
N THR A 267 18.99 15.79 9.89
CA THR A 267 18.51 14.95 8.78
C THR A 267 18.79 13.46 9.02
N SER A 268 19.98 13.10 9.53
CA SER A 268 20.31 11.71 9.88
C SER A 268 19.39 11.15 10.98
N ARG A 269 19.21 11.92 12.05
CA ARG A 269 18.35 11.52 13.19
C ARG A 269 16.89 11.39 12.78
N MET A 270 16.41 12.23 11.86
CA MET A 270 15.07 12.11 11.28
C MET A 270 14.89 10.84 10.45
N ALA A 271 15.89 10.45 9.66
CA ALA A 271 15.83 9.19 8.91
C ALA A 271 15.80 7.98 9.86
N GLU A 272 16.62 8.00 10.92
CA GLU A 272 16.62 6.96 11.96
C GLU A 272 15.27 6.88 12.68
N LEU A 273 14.70 8.02 13.08
CA LEU A 273 13.40 8.07 13.73
C LEU A 273 12.27 7.61 12.81
N THR A 274 12.33 7.93 11.52
CA THR A 274 11.37 7.45 10.51
C THR A 274 11.44 5.92 10.37
N GLN A 275 12.65 5.36 10.35
CA GLN A 275 12.83 3.90 10.33
C GLN A 275 12.29 3.26 11.62
N LYS A 276 12.58 3.86 12.78
CA LYS A 276 12.09 3.39 14.08
C LYS A 276 10.57 3.48 14.19
N GLN A 277 9.97 4.56 13.70
CA GLN A 277 8.53 4.77 13.65
C GLN A 277 7.84 3.69 12.80
N THR A 278 8.39 3.39 11.62
CA THR A 278 7.88 2.31 10.75
C THR A 278 7.91 0.95 11.46
N LYS A 279 9.04 0.60 12.09
CA LYS A 279 9.18 -0.66 12.85
C LYS A 279 8.20 -0.76 14.01
N LEU A 280 8.12 0.29 14.85
CA LEU A 280 7.21 0.33 15.99
C LEU A 280 5.75 0.29 15.54
N THR A 281 5.40 0.92 14.43
CA THR A 281 4.03 0.89 13.89
C THR A 281 3.63 -0.52 13.46
N MET A 282 4.52 -1.25 12.77
CA MET A 282 4.26 -2.63 12.38
C MET A 282 4.11 -3.55 13.61
N GLU A 283 5.02 -3.45 14.58
CA GLU A 283 4.95 -4.24 15.82
C GLU A 283 3.69 -3.94 16.62
N ARG A 284 3.34 -2.65 16.76
CA ARG A 284 2.11 -2.21 17.44
C ARG A 284 0.87 -2.73 16.73
N ASN A 285 0.83 -2.69 15.39
CA ASN A 285 -0.29 -3.23 14.62
C ASN A 285 -0.42 -4.75 14.78
N ARG A 286 0.70 -5.48 14.78
CA ARG A 286 0.70 -6.92 15.06
C ARG A 286 0.14 -7.23 16.44
N LEU A 287 0.59 -6.52 17.48
CA LEU A 287 0.09 -6.68 18.84
C LEU A 287 -1.39 -6.27 18.96
N ALA A 288 -1.82 -5.20 18.30
CA ALA A 288 -3.23 -4.79 18.28
C ALA A 288 -4.14 -5.84 17.62
N LEU A 289 -3.68 -6.49 16.55
CA LEU A 289 -4.40 -7.60 15.94
C LEU A 289 -4.47 -8.82 16.88
N GLN A 290 -3.37 -9.16 17.55
CA GLN A 290 -3.33 -10.23 18.54
C GLN A 290 -4.27 -9.94 19.73
N PHE A 291 -4.30 -8.69 20.19
CA PHE A 291 -5.20 -8.24 21.25
C PHE A 291 -6.67 -8.42 20.84
N LYS A 292 -7.04 -8.10 19.60
CA LYS A 292 -8.41 -8.31 19.10
C LYS A 292 -8.85 -9.77 19.14
N THR A 293 -7.93 -10.71 18.98
CA THR A 293 -8.25 -12.15 19.06
C THR A 293 -8.40 -12.66 20.49
N GLN A 294 -7.93 -11.91 21.49
CA GLN A 294 -7.92 -12.26 22.90
C GLN A 294 -8.62 -11.20 23.76
N ALA A 295 -9.51 -10.40 23.15
CA ALA A 295 -10.16 -9.28 23.81
C ALA A 295 -11.11 -9.80 24.89
N THR A 296 -10.87 -9.38 26.13
CA THR A 296 -11.78 -9.61 27.26
C THR A 296 -12.07 -8.26 27.94
N PRO A 297 -13.24 -8.11 28.60
CA PRO A 297 -13.60 -6.84 29.24
C PRO A 297 -12.53 -6.33 30.22
N LEU A 298 -11.91 -7.24 30.98
CA LEU A 298 -10.82 -6.93 31.92
C LEU A 298 -9.55 -6.43 31.23
N ARG A 299 -9.18 -7.04 30.10
CA ARG A 299 -8.03 -6.60 29.30
C ARG A 299 -8.28 -5.23 28.66
N GLU A 300 -9.51 -4.96 28.23
CA GLU A 300 -9.90 -3.65 27.69
C GLU A 300 -9.88 -2.55 28.75
N GLU A 301 -10.41 -2.82 29.95
CA GLU A 301 -10.37 -1.89 31.08
C GLU A 301 -8.91 -1.58 31.49
N LEU A 302 -8.07 -2.61 31.63
CA LEU A 302 -6.65 -2.45 31.94
C LEU A 302 -5.92 -1.64 30.85
N LEU A 303 -6.21 -1.90 29.57
CA LEU A 303 -5.63 -1.15 28.46
C LEU A 303 -6.04 0.33 28.48
N ALA A 304 -7.30 0.62 28.81
CA ALA A 304 -7.82 1.99 28.92
C ALA A 304 -7.15 2.75 30.08
N LEU A 305 -7.02 2.12 31.25
CA LEU A 305 -6.37 2.73 32.42
C LEU A 305 -4.89 3.02 32.17
N LEU A 306 -4.18 2.07 31.59
CA LEU A 306 -2.77 2.28 31.22
C LEU A 306 -2.61 3.39 30.18
N LYS A 307 -3.57 3.54 29.25
CA LYS A 307 -3.57 4.67 28.32
C LYS A 307 -3.69 6.00 29.04
N GLN A 308 -4.64 6.11 29.97
CA GLN A 308 -4.84 7.31 30.76
C GLN A 308 -3.61 7.64 31.61
N ARG A 309 -3.03 6.64 32.28
CA ARG A 309 -1.78 6.77 33.05
C ARG A 309 -0.63 7.27 32.18
N ASP A 310 -0.43 6.67 31.01
CA ASP A 310 0.66 7.04 30.10
C ASP A 310 0.49 8.47 29.55
N GLU A 311 -0.75 8.89 29.24
CA GLU A 311 -1.05 10.26 28.82
C GLU A 311 -0.74 11.28 29.91
N VAL A 312 -1.07 10.98 31.16
CA VAL A 312 -0.73 11.82 32.33
C VAL A 312 0.78 11.88 32.52
N GLN A 313 1.46 10.74 32.44
CA GLN A 313 2.93 10.70 32.56
C GLN A 313 3.62 11.49 31.45
N VAL A 314 3.13 11.41 30.21
CA VAL A 314 3.67 12.21 29.09
C VAL A 314 3.44 13.71 29.31
N LYS A 315 2.33 14.11 29.93
CA LYS A 315 2.11 15.52 30.29
C LYS A 315 3.09 15.99 31.37
N ILE A 316 3.42 15.16 32.35
CA ILE A 316 4.42 15.46 33.37
C ILE A 316 5.85 15.49 32.80
N ASP A 317 6.17 14.56 31.90
CA ASP A 317 7.54 14.44 31.34
C ASP A 317 7.86 15.51 30.28
N ILE A 318 6.85 16.10 29.64
CA ILE A 318 6.99 17.01 28.49
C ILE A 318 6.43 18.42 28.75
N GLY A 319 5.48 18.56 29.68
CA GLY A 319 4.98 19.86 30.15
C GLY A 319 5.96 20.51 31.11
#